data_AF-A0A7C1W1X9-F1
#
_entry.id   AF-A0A7C1W1X9-F1
#
_cell.length_a   1.000
_cell.length_b   1.000
_cell.length_c   1.000
_cell.angle_alpha   90.00
_cell.angle_beta   90.00
_cell.angle_gamma   90.00
#
_symmetry.space_group_name_H-M   'P 1'
#
loop_
_entity.id
_entity.type
_entity.pdbx_description
1 polymer ?
#
loop_
_entity_poly.entity_id
_entity_poly.type
_entity_poly.pdbx_seq_one_letter_code
_entity_poly.pdbx_strand_id
1 'polypeptide(L)'
;MKSLLQKTEEARKLYNEWEEITSVSENIYWSKARILHNWKKNNNYKFVFGDEKQSWASFLSEVHVPQSSADQKVKNWGFFIDSHQLEITSLASADTSCLYYITMYKTSVPKEDVEEWVEKAKVLSRGDFIQSIRGNTECLHDETDEEIVFRCSKCGRRTGKKHGK
;
A
#
# COMPACT_ATOMS: atom_id res chain seq x y z
N MET A 1 28.58 26.11 -11.79
CA MET A 1 27.37 26.00 -10.92
C MET A 1 26.16 25.97 -11.82
N LYS A 2 25.26 24.97 -11.70
CA LYS A 2 24.01 24.94 -12.48
C LYS A 2 23.09 26.10 -12.08
N SER A 3 22.41 26.70 -13.05
CA SER A 3 21.39 27.73 -12.79
C SER A 3 20.17 27.13 -12.07
N LEU A 4 19.36 27.98 -11.44
CA LEU A 4 18.11 27.54 -10.79
C LEU A 4 17.15 26.89 -11.80
N LEU A 5 17.11 27.42 -13.03
CA LEU A 5 16.30 26.86 -14.12
C LEU A 5 16.75 25.43 -14.46
N GLN A 6 18.07 25.22 -14.66
CA GLN A 6 18.64 23.90 -14.93
C GLN A 6 18.35 22.90 -13.80
N LYS A 7 18.44 23.32 -12.54
CA LYS A 7 18.08 22.47 -11.39
C LYS A 7 16.61 22.10 -11.38
N THR A 8 15.74 23.03 -11.78
CA THR A 8 14.28 22.81 -11.82
C THR A 8 13.90 21.83 -12.92
N GLU A 9 14.50 21.97 -14.10
CA GLU A 9 14.32 21.04 -15.22
C GLU A 9 14.79 19.63 -14.87
N GLU A 10 15.96 19.50 -14.23
CA GLU A 10 16.49 18.22 -13.76
C GLU A 10 15.59 17.59 -12.70
N ALA A 11 15.12 18.37 -11.72
CA ALA A 11 14.22 17.87 -10.68
C ALA A 11 12.89 17.38 -11.30
N ARG A 12 12.33 18.12 -12.26
CA ARG A 12 11.10 17.72 -12.95
C ARG A 12 11.29 16.45 -13.78
N LYS A 13 12.43 16.31 -14.46
CA LYS A 13 12.75 15.10 -15.21
C LYS A 13 12.82 13.87 -14.29
N LEU A 14 13.56 13.97 -13.18
CA LEU A 14 13.65 12.89 -12.20
C LEU A 14 12.30 12.54 -11.57
N TYR A 15 11.47 13.55 -11.32
CA TYR A 15 10.11 13.34 -10.81
C TYR A 15 9.24 12.56 -11.81
N ASN A 16 9.29 12.92 -13.10
CA ASN A 16 8.55 12.19 -14.13
C ASN A 16 9.05 10.73 -14.27
N GLU A 17 10.37 10.51 -14.26
CA GLU A 17 10.95 9.15 -14.26
C GLU A 17 10.48 8.34 -13.04
N TRP A 18 10.39 8.99 -11.88
CA TRP A 18 9.86 8.38 -10.66
C TRP A 18 8.38 8.01 -10.78
N GLU A 19 7.54 8.87 -11.35
CA GLU A 19 6.12 8.59 -11.59
C GLU A 19 5.93 7.42 -12.57
N GLU A 20 6.71 7.35 -13.64
CA GLU A 20 6.70 6.24 -14.59
C GLU A 20 7.04 4.90 -13.92
N ILE A 21 8.13 4.87 -13.14
CA ILE A 21 8.54 3.67 -12.38
C ILE A 21 7.45 3.28 -11.37
N THR A 22 6.84 4.26 -10.71
CA THR A 22 5.77 4.02 -9.74
C THR A 22 4.57 3.36 -10.42
N SER A 23 4.13 3.89 -11.57
CA SER A 23 3.03 3.33 -12.36
C SER A 23 3.32 1.88 -12.80
N VAL A 24 4.53 1.60 -13.27
CA VAL A 24 4.95 0.23 -13.62
C VAL A 24 4.93 -0.68 -12.39
N SER A 25 5.45 -0.22 -11.25
CA SER A 25 5.46 -0.96 -9.98
C SER A 25 4.06 -1.32 -9.51
N GLU A 26 3.10 -0.40 -9.62
CA GLU A 26 1.70 -0.63 -9.23
C GLU A 26 1.02 -1.67 -10.13
N ASN A 27 1.27 -1.64 -11.44
CA ASN A 27 0.79 -2.69 -12.35
C ASN A 27 1.40 -4.07 -12.06
N ILE A 28 2.69 -4.11 -11.70
CA ILE A 28 3.37 -5.34 -11.26
C ILE A 28 2.74 -5.84 -9.95
N TYR A 29 2.39 -4.96 -9.03
CA TYR A 29 1.71 -5.33 -7.78
C TYR A 29 0.40 -6.07 -8.06
N TRP A 30 -0.48 -5.50 -8.88
CA TRP A 30 -1.79 -6.11 -9.20
C TRP A 30 -1.65 -7.41 -9.98
N SER A 31 -0.66 -7.50 -10.88
CA SER A 31 -0.34 -8.74 -11.59
C SER A 31 0.09 -9.85 -10.62
N LYS A 32 0.97 -9.54 -9.66
CA LYS A 32 1.37 -10.47 -8.59
C LYS A 32 0.19 -10.84 -7.70
N ALA A 33 -0.67 -9.88 -7.37
CA ALA A 33 -1.86 -10.11 -6.55
C ALA A 33 -2.83 -11.09 -7.21
N ARG A 34 -3.09 -10.94 -8.51
CA ARG A 34 -3.90 -11.90 -9.28
C ARG A 34 -3.36 -13.31 -9.20
N ILE A 35 -2.06 -13.48 -9.44
CA ILE A 35 -1.40 -14.79 -9.48
C ILE A 35 -1.47 -15.44 -8.09
N LEU A 36 -1.05 -14.72 -7.05
CA LEU A 36 -1.06 -15.22 -5.67
C LEU A 36 -2.47 -15.55 -5.20
N HIS A 37 -3.45 -14.71 -5.53
CA HIS A 37 -4.86 -14.95 -5.21
C HIS A 37 -5.36 -16.24 -5.87
N ASN A 38 -5.13 -16.41 -7.17
CA ASN A 38 -5.56 -17.61 -7.88
C ASN A 38 -4.84 -18.87 -7.42
N TRP A 39 -3.56 -18.76 -7.07
CA TRP A 39 -2.83 -19.85 -6.43
C TRP A 39 -3.47 -20.25 -5.09
N LYS A 40 -3.71 -19.28 -4.20
CA LYS A 40 -4.25 -19.55 -2.86
C LYS A 40 -5.69 -20.02 -2.90
N LYS A 41 -6.58 -19.34 -3.64
CA LYS A 41 -8.03 -19.62 -3.73
C LYS A 41 -8.32 -21.04 -4.22
N ASN A 42 -7.56 -21.50 -5.22
CA ASN A 42 -7.76 -22.82 -5.83
C ASN A 42 -6.83 -23.90 -5.27
N ASN A 43 -6.01 -23.57 -4.26
CA ASN A 43 -4.92 -24.42 -3.79
C ASN A 43 -3.91 -24.85 -4.88
N ASN A 44 -3.82 -24.10 -5.99
CA ASN A 44 -2.94 -24.44 -7.11
C ASN A 44 -1.45 -24.40 -6.73
N TYR A 45 -1.08 -23.69 -5.66
CA TYR A 45 0.29 -23.64 -5.17
C TYR A 45 0.86 -25.03 -4.85
N LYS A 46 0.01 -25.96 -4.38
CA LYS A 46 0.39 -27.33 -4.05
C LYS A 46 0.90 -28.13 -5.26
N PHE A 47 0.54 -27.72 -6.46
CA PHE A 47 0.89 -28.47 -7.67
C PHE A 47 2.07 -27.87 -8.43
N VAL A 48 2.57 -26.68 -8.05
CA VAL A 48 3.65 -25.98 -8.79
C VAL A 48 4.94 -26.79 -8.81
N PHE A 49 5.25 -27.48 -7.71
CA PHE A 49 6.44 -28.32 -7.57
C PHE A 49 6.12 -29.80 -7.35
N GLY A 50 4.86 -30.21 -7.58
CA GLY A 50 4.42 -31.60 -7.44
C GLY A 50 4.27 -32.10 -6.00
N ASP A 51 4.10 -31.21 -5.01
CA ASP A 51 3.90 -31.57 -3.60
C ASP A 51 2.49 -31.19 -3.10
N GLU A 52 1.57 -32.16 -3.17
CA GLU A 52 0.17 -31.98 -2.72
C GLU A 52 0.03 -31.66 -1.22
N LYS A 53 1.06 -31.95 -0.42
CA LYS A 53 1.10 -31.67 1.02
C LYS A 53 1.75 -30.33 1.34
N GLN A 54 2.24 -29.60 0.33
CA GLN A 54 2.90 -28.32 0.51
C GLN A 54 1.96 -27.33 1.22
N SER A 55 2.48 -26.69 2.26
CA SER A 55 1.79 -25.59 2.93
C SER A 55 1.99 -24.28 2.17
N TRP A 56 1.04 -23.34 2.32
CA TRP A 56 1.15 -22.01 1.72
C TRP A 56 2.46 -21.30 2.12
N ALA A 57 2.85 -21.36 3.40
CA ALA A 57 4.07 -20.73 3.88
C ALA A 57 5.34 -21.36 3.26
N SER A 58 5.37 -22.69 3.14
CA SER A 58 6.49 -23.40 2.48
C SER A 58 6.60 -23.02 1.01
N PHE A 59 5.48 -23.02 0.28
CA PHE A 59 5.44 -22.59 -1.12
C PHE A 59 5.98 -21.16 -1.29
N LEU A 60 5.53 -20.22 -0.45
CA LEU A 60 5.96 -18.83 -0.52
C LEU A 60 7.46 -18.65 -0.25
N SER A 61 8.03 -19.45 0.64
CA SER A 61 9.47 -19.48 0.88
C SER A 61 10.24 -19.91 -0.37
N GLU A 62 9.74 -20.92 -1.08
CA GLU A 62 10.36 -21.47 -2.29
C GLU A 62 10.32 -20.49 -3.46
N VAL A 63 9.24 -19.72 -3.61
CA VAL A 63 9.15 -18.66 -4.62
C VAL A 63 9.68 -17.29 -4.15
N HIS A 64 10.36 -17.25 -3.01
CA HIS A 64 10.96 -16.06 -2.42
C HIS A 64 10.00 -14.87 -2.23
N VAL A 65 8.76 -15.15 -1.81
CA VAL A 65 7.76 -14.11 -1.52
C VAL A 65 7.51 -14.05 -0.01
N PRO A 66 7.74 -12.90 0.66
CA PRO A 66 7.41 -12.75 2.07
C PRO A 66 5.92 -13.00 2.32
N GLN A 67 5.60 -13.80 3.34
CA GLN A 67 4.22 -14.20 3.65
C GLN A 67 3.30 -12.99 3.88
N SER A 68 3.75 -11.98 4.62
CA SER A 68 2.98 -10.75 4.85
C SER A 68 2.61 -10.03 3.56
N SER A 69 3.54 -9.93 2.60
CA SER A 69 3.33 -9.34 1.28
C SER A 69 2.36 -10.18 0.44
N ALA A 70 2.44 -11.51 0.52
CA ALA A 70 1.53 -12.39 -0.19
C ALA A 70 0.11 -12.30 0.35
N ASP A 71 -0.05 -12.37 1.67
CA ASP A 71 -1.37 -12.32 2.31
C ASP A 71 -2.04 -10.96 2.10
N GLN A 72 -1.29 -9.86 2.14
CA GLN A 72 -1.78 -8.53 1.74
C GLN A 72 -2.29 -8.51 0.30
N LYS A 73 -1.52 -9.05 -0.65
CA LYS A 73 -1.90 -9.08 -2.07
C LYS A 73 -3.13 -9.92 -2.34
N VAL A 74 -3.20 -11.11 -1.73
CA VAL A 74 -4.37 -11.99 -1.83
C VAL A 74 -5.60 -11.28 -1.27
N LYS A 75 -5.47 -10.65 -0.09
CA LYS A 75 -6.57 -9.91 0.55
C LYS A 75 -7.04 -8.75 -0.31
N ASN A 76 -6.12 -7.94 -0.84
CA ASN A 76 -6.47 -6.80 -1.70
C ASN A 76 -7.18 -7.25 -2.98
N TRP A 77 -6.68 -8.29 -3.65
CA TRP A 77 -7.36 -8.83 -4.84
C TRP A 77 -8.78 -9.31 -4.50
N GLY A 78 -8.92 -10.14 -3.48
CA GLY A 78 -10.21 -10.70 -3.07
C GLY A 78 -11.22 -9.60 -2.66
N PHE A 79 -10.74 -8.54 -2.00
CA PHE A 79 -11.58 -7.44 -1.58
C PHE A 79 -11.98 -6.55 -2.77
N PHE A 80 -11.03 -5.92 -3.45
CA PHE A 80 -11.36 -4.90 -4.45
C PHE A 80 -11.89 -5.48 -5.77
N ILE A 81 -11.35 -6.61 -6.22
CA ILE A 81 -11.69 -7.19 -7.52
C ILE A 81 -12.83 -8.20 -7.37
N ASP A 82 -12.64 -9.26 -6.57
CA ASP A 82 -13.64 -10.32 -6.48
C ASP A 82 -14.93 -9.83 -5.77
N SER A 83 -14.80 -9.06 -4.68
CA SER A 83 -15.98 -8.62 -3.89
C SER A 83 -16.61 -7.34 -4.42
N HIS A 84 -15.80 -6.35 -4.83
CA HIS A 84 -16.30 -5.03 -5.24
C HIS A 84 -16.21 -4.75 -6.75
N GLN A 85 -15.62 -5.65 -7.55
CA GLN A 85 -15.55 -5.53 -9.01
C GLN A 85 -15.01 -4.17 -9.46
N LEU A 86 -13.93 -3.72 -8.82
CA LEU A 86 -13.21 -2.51 -9.22
C LEU A 86 -12.21 -2.82 -10.33
N GLU A 87 -12.01 -1.85 -11.21
CA GLU A 87 -11.03 -1.95 -12.28
C GLU A 87 -9.61 -1.73 -11.77
N ILE A 88 -8.66 -2.51 -12.27
CA ILE A 88 -7.23 -2.40 -11.91
C ILE A 88 -6.71 -1.00 -12.22
N THR A 89 -7.15 -0.39 -13.32
CA THR A 89 -6.71 0.96 -13.72
C THR A 89 -7.06 2.02 -12.67
N SER A 90 -8.23 1.91 -12.02
CA SER A 90 -8.62 2.81 -10.92
C SER A 90 -7.73 2.57 -9.69
N LEU A 91 -7.45 1.32 -9.37
CA LEU A 91 -6.65 0.94 -8.19
C LEU A 91 -5.16 1.25 -8.34
N ALA A 92 -4.59 1.06 -9.53
CA ALA A 92 -3.17 1.30 -9.81
C ALA A 92 -2.79 2.79 -9.74
N SER A 93 -3.78 3.68 -9.76
CA SER A 93 -3.57 5.12 -9.56
C SER A 93 -3.51 5.55 -8.08
N ALA A 94 -3.75 4.63 -7.13
CA ALA A 94 -3.69 4.88 -5.70
C ALA A 94 -2.50 4.15 -5.04
N ASP A 95 -1.96 4.73 -3.96
CA ASP A 95 -0.89 4.10 -3.18
C ASP A 95 -1.39 2.76 -2.58
N THR A 96 -0.72 1.66 -2.92
CA THR A 96 -1.09 0.31 -2.45
C THR A 96 -1.08 0.15 -0.93
N SER A 97 -0.27 0.93 -0.22
CA SER A 97 -0.31 0.99 1.24
C SER A 97 -1.64 1.55 1.72
N CYS A 98 -2.14 2.65 1.12
CA CYS A 98 -3.45 3.22 1.46
C CYS A 98 -4.57 2.21 1.17
N LEU A 99 -4.52 1.53 0.01
CA LEU A 99 -5.50 0.50 -0.34
C LEU A 99 -5.54 -0.64 0.68
N TYR A 100 -4.40 -1.04 1.25
CA TYR A 100 -4.38 -2.03 2.32
C TYR A 100 -5.12 -1.58 3.58
N TYR A 101 -5.08 -0.29 3.93
CA TYR A 101 -5.88 0.23 5.05
C TYR A 101 -7.37 0.10 4.79
N ILE A 102 -7.84 0.29 3.55
CA ILE A 102 -9.25 0.08 3.20
C ILE A 102 -9.66 -1.37 3.52
N THR A 103 -8.86 -2.34 3.09
CA THR A 103 -9.17 -3.76 3.36
C THR A 103 -9.08 -4.12 4.85
N MET A 104 -8.41 -3.31 5.68
CA MET A 104 -8.37 -3.50 7.14
C MET A 104 -9.55 -2.88 7.87
N TYR A 105 -9.98 -1.69 7.48
CA TYR A 105 -10.95 -0.90 8.25
C TYR A 105 -12.35 -0.85 7.62
N LYS A 106 -12.52 -1.26 6.36
CA LYS A 106 -13.76 -1.14 5.58
C LYS A 106 -14.16 -2.49 4.98
N THR A 107 -14.16 -3.56 5.77
CA THR A 107 -14.37 -4.94 5.30
C THR A 107 -15.80 -5.28 4.89
N SER A 108 -16.79 -4.44 5.27
CA SER A 108 -18.21 -4.74 5.11
C SER A 108 -18.99 -3.47 4.79
N VAL A 109 -18.51 -2.73 3.78
CA VAL A 109 -19.16 -1.51 3.27
C VAL A 109 -19.60 -1.75 1.83
N PRO A 110 -20.62 -1.03 1.34
CA PRO A 110 -21.04 -1.13 -0.06
C PRO A 110 -19.95 -0.65 -1.02
N LYS A 111 -20.08 -1.00 -2.31
CA LYS A 111 -19.06 -0.70 -3.35
C LYS A 111 -18.79 0.79 -3.47
N GLU A 112 -19.83 1.61 -3.39
CA GLU A 112 -19.78 3.06 -3.53
C GLU A 112 -18.89 3.69 -2.44
N ASP A 113 -19.00 3.20 -1.21
CA ASP A 113 -18.14 3.63 -0.10
C ASP A 113 -16.68 3.24 -0.37
N VAL A 114 -16.43 2.05 -0.92
CA VAL A 114 -15.07 1.61 -1.28
C VAL A 114 -14.49 2.51 -2.36
N GLU A 115 -15.26 2.87 -3.38
CA GLU A 115 -14.85 3.79 -4.44
C GLU A 115 -14.50 5.17 -3.88
N GLU A 116 -15.29 5.70 -2.95
CA GLU A 116 -14.99 6.94 -2.25
C GLU A 116 -13.64 6.86 -1.51
N TRP A 117 -13.36 5.75 -0.82
CA TRP A 117 -12.08 5.54 -0.14
C TRP A 117 -10.91 5.39 -1.11
N VAL A 118 -11.12 4.72 -2.26
CA VAL A 118 -10.10 4.64 -3.31
C VAL A 118 -9.78 6.02 -3.86
N GLU A 119 -10.79 6.87 -4.07
CA GLU A 119 -10.56 8.24 -4.53
C GLU A 119 -9.82 9.08 -3.48
N LYS A 120 -10.19 8.96 -2.20
CA LYS A 120 -9.42 9.56 -1.09
C LYS A 120 -7.96 9.10 -1.08
N ALA A 121 -7.69 7.85 -1.42
CA ALA A 121 -6.33 7.31 -1.45
C ALA A 121 -5.46 7.89 -2.59
N LYS A 122 -6.07 8.46 -3.63
CA LYS A 122 -5.36 9.14 -4.74
C LYS A 122 -5.02 10.59 -4.40
N VAL A 123 -5.91 11.27 -3.69
CA VAL A 123 -5.81 12.71 -3.46
C VAL A 123 -5.19 13.09 -2.13
N LEU A 124 -5.38 12.28 -1.09
CA LEU A 124 -4.85 12.59 0.24
C LEU A 124 -3.39 12.16 0.37
N SER A 125 -2.64 12.93 1.15
CA SER A 125 -1.36 12.42 1.65
C SER A 125 -1.60 11.14 2.44
N ARG A 126 -0.65 10.21 2.41
CA ARG A 126 -0.75 8.95 3.16
C ARG A 126 -1.11 9.16 4.64
N GLY A 127 -0.57 10.20 5.26
CA GLY A 127 -0.85 10.53 6.66
C GLY A 127 -2.31 10.93 6.88
N ASP A 128 -2.84 11.82 6.04
CA ASP A 128 -4.20 12.32 6.14
C ASP A 128 -5.21 11.22 5.74
N PHE A 129 -4.85 10.37 4.78
CA PHE A 129 -5.62 9.18 4.43
C PHE A 129 -5.76 8.24 5.64
N ILE A 130 -4.65 7.87 6.29
CA ILE A 130 -4.66 6.99 7.45
C ILE A 130 -5.50 7.59 8.59
N GLN A 131 -5.40 8.90 8.82
CA GLN A 131 -6.21 9.58 9.83
C GLN A 131 -7.70 9.54 9.48
N SER A 132 -8.06 9.83 8.24
CA SER A 132 -9.47 9.82 7.81
C SER A 132 -10.09 8.43 7.90
N ILE A 133 -9.37 7.37 7.52
CA ILE A 133 -9.92 6.01 7.50
C ILE A 133 -9.99 5.35 8.88
N ARG A 134 -9.07 5.70 9.79
CA ARG A 134 -9.10 5.24 11.20
C ARG A 134 -10.16 5.97 12.03
N GLY A 135 -10.68 7.10 11.55
CA GLY A 135 -11.49 8.03 12.33
C GLY A 135 -10.62 8.85 13.30
N ASN A 136 -11.18 9.95 13.84
CA ASN A 136 -10.50 10.84 14.79
C ASN A 136 -9.95 10.06 15.99
N THR A 137 -8.72 9.61 15.86
CA THR A 137 -7.88 9.22 16.98
C THR A 137 -7.16 10.49 17.34
N GLU A 138 -7.62 11.19 18.39
CA GLU A 138 -6.87 12.29 18.99
C GLU A 138 -5.43 11.81 19.19
N CYS A 139 -4.56 12.32 18.34
CA CYS A 139 -3.13 12.11 18.42
C CYS A 139 -2.60 13.30 19.20
N LEU A 140 -2.39 13.08 20.49
CA LEU A 140 -1.59 13.95 21.33
C LEU A 140 -0.15 13.83 20.84
N HIS A 141 0.20 14.58 19.81
CA HIS A 141 1.59 14.89 19.52
C HIS A 141 1.99 15.97 20.52
N ASP A 142 2.02 15.62 21.80
CA ASP A 142 2.60 16.53 22.78
C ASP A 142 4.07 16.67 22.39
N GLU A 143 4.50 17.92 22.23
CA GLU A 143 5.91 18.28 22.09
C GLU A 143 6.60 17.90 23.40
N THR A 144 6.93 16.62 23.57
CA THR A 144 7.72 16.18 24.71
C THR A 144 9.12 16.75 24.54
N ASP A 145 9.64 17.42 25.57
CA ASP A 145 11.00 18.00 25.61
C ASP A 145 12.13 16.95 25.51
N GLU A 146 11.79 15.67 25.32
CA GLU A 146 12.74 14.57 25.21
C GLU A 146 13.16 14.31 23.75
N GLU A 147 14.46 14.09 23.56
CA GLU A 147 15.15 13.82 22.29
C GLU A 147 14.74 12.51 21.58
N ILE A 148 13.68 11.84 22.06
CA ILE A 148 13.29 10.51 21.59
C ILE A 148 12.30 10.66 20.44
N VAL A 149 12.80 10.44 19.21
CA VAL A 149 11.95 10.32 18.03
C VAL A 149 11.12 9.03 18.13
N PHE A 150 9.91 9.11 18.69
CA PHE A 150 8.98 7.99 18.70
C PHE A 150 8.09 8.01 17.46
N ARG A 151 7.69 6.82 17.01
CA ARG A 151 6.68 6.66 15.96
C ARG A 151 5.33 6.54 16.65
N CYS A 152 4.45 7.51 16.46
CA CYS A 152 3.13 7.50 17.09
C CYS A 152 2.38 6.22 16.71
N SER A 153 1.98 5.40 17.69
CA SER A 153 1.25 4.16 17.47
C SER A 153 -0.12 4.40 16.82
N LYS A 154 -0.70 5.59 17.00
CA LYS A 154 -2.00 6.00 16.47
C LYS A 154 -1.96 6.52 15.02
N CYS A 155 -0.96 7.31 14.63
CA CYS A 155 -0.89 7.92 13.27
C CYS A 155 0.37 7.57 12.47
N GLY A 156 1.37 6.93 13.08
CA GLY A 156 2.62 6.56 12.43
C GLY A 156 3.59 7.71 12.13
N ARG A 157 3.24 8.97 12.45
CA ARG A 157 4.13 10.14 12.33
C ARG A 157 5.28 10.02 13.35
N ARG A 158 6.46 10.50 12.94
CA ARG A 158 7.62 10.66 13.83
C ARG A 158 7.48 11.99 14.54
N THR A 159 7.40 11.99 15.86
CA THR A 159 7.36 13.18 16.71
C THR A 159 8.73 13.39 17.34
N GLY A 160 9.25 14.62 17.28
CA GLY A 160 10.54 15.03 17.85
C GLY A 160 10.94 16.43 17.37
N LYS A 161 11.64 17.20 18.21
CA LYS A 161 12.05 18.58 17.90
C LYS A 161 13.10 18.59 16.78
N LYS A 162 12.87 19.35 15.70
CA LYS A 162 13.97 19.77 14.80
C LYS A 162 14.72 20.89 15.52
N HIS A 163 15.97 20.66 15.94
CA HIS A 163 16.85 21.77 16.24
C HIS A 163 17.08 22.56 14.94
N GLY A 164 16.46 23.74 14.86
CA GLY A 164 16.83 24.74 13.86
C GLY A 164 18.31 25.05 14.02
N LYS A 165 19.08 24.84 12.96
CA LYS A 165 20.39 25.45 12.81
C LYS A 165 20.22 26.87 12.30
#